data_AF-A0AAU0Z8W8-F1
#
_entry.id   AF-A0AAU0Z8W8-F1
#
_cell.length_a   1.000
_cell.length_b   1.000
_cell.length_c   1.000
_cell.angle_alpha   90.00
_cell.angle_beta   90.00
_cell.angle_gamma   90.00
#
_symmetry.space_group_name_H-M   'P 1'
#
loop_
_entity.id
_entity.type
_entity.pdbx_description
1 polymer ?
#
loop_
_entity_poly.entity_id
_entity_poly.type
_entity_poly.pdbx_seq_one_letter_code
_entity_poly.pdbx_strand_id
1 'polypeptide(L)'
;MSGRHWNEETQRWEEAGSGPGSVSSPPPPRPEFAPPAPWPGPEAQEPPPPSSPPGRTRRFAVVVLGAAVLGAAVATTVVLLGRGDDPHPPPPTPTGSTAAPMSSGPTPTTSAPTPSPTGELPADYREVTDKAGFTLAVPEGWNRSENGDGVFYTSPDEASLIQVFTLTEPDTTPLASLRLTSGNLSKRVPAYEEVSLEETAAPDGASETVTDDAAALVYAYDSKKLDARRKVIDFAFTAQDGTQYAVLVAGPDTEWPEQENRLATVLSRFAEE
;
A
#
# COMPACT_ATOMS: atom_id res chain seq x y z
N MET A 1 -7.94 -4.34 -26.55
CA MET A 1 -7.00 -4.34 -25.41
C MET A 1 -6.80 -2.89 -25.02
N SER A 2 -7.45 -2.43 -23.96
CA SER A 2 -7.23 -1.08 -23.41
C SER A 2 -6.20 -1.19 -22.30
N GLY A 3 -5.23 -0.27 -22.24
CA GLY A 3 -4.26 -0.23 -21.15
C GLY A 3 -4.85 0.43 -19.90
N ARG A 4 -4.45 -0.05 -18.72
CA ARG A 4 -4.65 0.70 -17.46
C ARG A 4 -3.76 1.95 -17.47
N HIS A 5 -4.30 3.05 -16.95
CA HIS A 5 -3.57 4.30 -16.74
C HIS A 5 -3.66 4.72 -15.28
N TRP A 6 -2.56 5.27 -14.78
CA TRP A 6 -2.52 5.88 -13.47
C TRP A 6 -3.26 7.21 -13.54
N ASN A 7 -4.29 7.41 -12.70
CA ASN A 7 -4.97 8.69 -12.56
C ASN A 7 -4.36 9.44 -11.36
N GLU A 8 -3.80 10.63 -11.63
CA GLU A 8 -3.19 11.50 -10.61
C GLU A 8 -4.20 12.01 -9.57
N GLU A 9 -5.46 12.25 -9.96
CA GLU A 9 -6.51 12.80 -9.08
C GLU A 9 -6.93 11.80 -8.01
N THR A 10 -6.96 10.51 -8.37
CA THR A 10 -7.51 9.42 -7.55
C THR A 10 -6.44 8.48 -6.98
N GLN A 11 -5.17 8.65 -7.37
CA GLN A 11 -4.01 7.84 -6.93
C GLN A 11 -4.25 6.33 -7.10
N ARG A 12 -4.79 5.94 -8.27
CA ARG A 12 -5.21 4.56 -8.59
C ARG A 12 -5.03 4.23 -10.07
N TRP A 13 -5.01 2.95 -10.43
CA TRP A 13 -4.95 2.48 -11.82
C TRP A 13 -6.35 2.32 -12.41
N GLU A 14 -6.78 3.34 -13.16
CA GLU A 14 -8.06 3.35 -13.85
C GLU A 14 -7.95 2.68 -15.23
N GLU A 15 -9.00 1.97 -15.65
CA GLU A 15 -9.15 1.65 -17.08
C GLU A 15 -9.35 2.95 -17.88
N ALA A 16 -8.83 3.00 -19.11
CA ALA A 16 -9.04 4.11 -20.02
C ALA A 16 -10.51 4.16 -20.53
N GLY A 17 -11.41 4.63 -19.67
CA GLY A 17 -12.85 4.69 -19.91
C GLY A 17 -13.24 5.86 -20.84
N SER A 18 -13.89 5.54 -21.95
CA SER A 18 -14.32 6.53 -22.95
C SER A 18 -15.30 7.56 -22.38
N GLY A 19 -14.96 8.84 -22.50
CA GLY A 19 -15.91 9.94 -22.31
C GLY A 19 -17.09 9.89 -23.30
N PRO A 20 -18.24 10.53 -22.99
CA PRO A 20 -19.50 10.27 -23.68
C PRO A 20 -19.61 10.97 -25.04
N GLY A 21 -19.97 10.22 -26.09
CA GLY A 21 -20.32 10.79 -27.39
C GLY A 21 -20.27 9.81 -28.56
N SER A 22 -21.37 9.13 -28.86
CA SER A 22 -21.46 8.23 -30.02
C SER A 22 -21.49 9.00 -31.35
N VAL A 23 -20.36 9.05 -32.05
CA VAL A 23 -20.31 9.28 -33.51
C VAL A 23 -19.61 8.10 -34.18
N SER A 24 -20.41 7.20 -34.74
CA SER A 24 -19.92 6.05 -35.49
C SER A 24 -19.30 6.52 -36.81
N SER A 25 -17.97 6.57 -36.87
CA SER A 25 -17.28 6.63 -38.16
C SER A 25 -17.48 5.29 -38.87
N PRO A 26 -17.86 5.26 -40.16
CA PRO A 26 -18.03 4.00 -40.88
C PRO A 26 -16.68 3.26 -40.98
N PRO A 27 -16.67 1.91 -40.91
CA PRO A 27 -15.45 1.14 -40.99
C PRO A 27 -14.77 1.32 -42.36
N PRO A 28 -13.43 1.32 -42.44
CA PRO A 28 -12.72 1.38 -43.72
C PRO A 28 -13.04 0.14 -44.58
N PRO A 29 -13.01 0.27 -45.92
CA PRO A 29 -13.29 -0.84 -46.82
C PRO A 29 -12.28 -1.98 -46.65
N ARG A 30 -12.79 -3.21 -46.80
CA ARG A 30 -12.00 -4.44 -46.71
C ARG A 30 -10.98 -4.51 -47.86
N PRO A 31 -9.68 -4.79 -47.61
CA PRO A 31 -8.71 -4.97 -48.68
C PRO A 31 -9.05 -6.22 -49.52
N GLU A 32 -9.09 -6.06 -50.85
CA GLU A 32 -9.59 -7.07 -51.80
C GLU A 32 -8.53 -8.11 -52.22
N PHE A 33 -7.53 -8.40 -51.38
CA PHE A 33 -6.48 -9.36 -51.72
C PHE A 33 -6.24 -10.38 -50.60
N ALA A 34 -6.51 -11.65 -50.91
CA ALA A 34 -6.21 -12.79 -50.05
C ALA A 34 -5.11 -13.65 -50.71
N PRO A 35 -4.04 -14.02 -49.99
CA PRO A 35 -3.06 -14.97 -50.52
C PRO A 35 -3.68 -16.38 -50.68
N PRO A 36 -3.25 -17.16 -51.68
CA PRO A 36 -3.83 -18.49 -51.94
C PRO A 36 -3.48 -19.50 -50.84
N ALA A 37 -4.43 -20.40 -50.55
CA ALA A 37 -4.27 -21.46 -49.57
C ALA A 37 -3.40 -22.63 -50.09
N PRO A 38 -2.61 -23.30 -49.22
CA PRO A 38 -2.01 -24.59 -49.52
C PRO A 38 -3.03 -25.71 -49.75
N TRP A 39 -2.62 -26.76 -50.46
CA TRP A 39 -3.46 -27.88 -50.86
C TRP A 39 -3.80 -28.85 -49.69
N PRO A 40 -4.94 -29.56 -49.74
CA PRO A 40 -5.35 -30.49 -48.69
C PRO A 40 -4.47 -31.76 -48.64
N GLY A 41 -4.12 -32.18 -47.43
CA GLY A 41 -3.57 -33.51 -47.15
C GLY A 41 -4.68 -34.56 -46.91
N PRO A 42 -4.36 -35.87 -46.96
CA PRO A 42 -5.34 -36.94 -46.77
C PRO A 42 -5.80 -37.08 -45.30
N GLU A 43 -7.03 -37.55 -45.11
CA GLU A 43 -7.62 -37.80 -43.79
C GLU A 43 -6.87 -38.87 -43.00
N ALA A 44 -6.58 -38.59 -41.73
CA ALA A 44 -6.22 -39.58 -40.72
C ALA A 44 -7.40 -39.74 -39.76
N GLN A 45 -7.97 -40.95 -39.66
CA GLN A 45 -9.08 -41.22 -38.75
C GLN A 45 -8.57 -41.35 -37.31
N GLU A 46 -9.07 -40.49 -36.41
CA GLU A 46 -8.74 -40.54 -34.98
C GLU A 46 -9.55 -41.63 -34.26
N PRO A 47 -8.94 -42.49 -33.42
CA PRO A 47 -9.66 -43.54 -32.69
C PRO A 47 -10.50 -42.96 -31.54
N PRO A 48 -11.62 -43.60 -31.15
CA PRO A 48 -12.52 -43.08 -30.13
C PRO A 48 -11.88 -43.05 -28.72
N PRO A 49 -12.12 -42.01 -27.91
CA PRO A 49 -11.53 -41.85 -26.59
C PRO A 49 -12.14 -42.82 -25.54
N PRO A 50 -11.37 -43.25 -24.53
CA PRO A 50 -11.87 -44.10 -23.45
C PRO A 50 -12.74 -43.34 -22.44
N SER A 51 -13.78 -44.01 -21.94
CA SER A 51 -14.74 -43.45 -20.97
C SER A 51 -14.09 -43.14 -19.62
N SER A 52 -14.25 -41.91 -19.13
CA SER A 52 -13.77 -41.49 -17.80
C SER A 52 -14.75 -41.82 -16.67
N PRO A 53 -14.29 -42.21 -15.47
CA PRO A 53 -15.14 -42.52 -14.31
C PRO A 53 -15.68 -41.27 -13.59
N PRO A 54 -16.77 -41.38 -12.81
CA PRO A 54 -17.48 -40.22 -12.27
C PRO A 54 -16.86 -39.62 -10.98
N GLY A 55 -16.29 -38.42 -11.13
CA GLY A 55 -16.67 -37.23 -10.35
C GLY A 55 -16.36 -37.15 -8.84
N ARG A 56 -15.51 -36.18 -8.47
CA ARG A 56 -15.65 -35.43 -7.19
C ARG A 56 -15.20 -33.98 -7.30
N THR A 57 -15.91 -33.17 -8.09
CA THR A 57 -15.63 -31.73 -8.20
C THR A 57 -16.07 -30.97 -6.94
N ARG A 58 -15.10 -30.57 -6.11
CA ARG A 58 -15.29 -29.44 -5.18
C ARG A 58 -15.35 -28.16 -6.00
N ARG A 59 -16.57 -27.70 -6.28
CA ARG A 59 -16.82 -26.39 -6.89
C ARG A 59 -16.57 -25.32 -5.83
N PHE A 60 -15.43 -24.64 -5.89
CA PHE A 60 -15.32 -23.35 -5.23
C PHE A 60 -16.15 -22.34 -6.03
N ALA A 61 -17.01 -21.59 -5.33
CA ALA A 61 -17.92 -20.66 -5.96
C ALA A 61 -17.19 -19.33 -6.21
N VAL A 62 -17.15 -18.89 -7.46
CA VAL A 62 -16.79 -17.50 -7.78
C VAL A 62 -17.95 -16.62 -7.31
N VAL A 63 -17.80 -16.02 -6.11
CA VAL A 63 -18.80 -15.09 -5.56
C VAL A 63 -18.65 -13.75 -6.25
N VAL A 64 -19.26 -13.61 -7.43
CA VAL A 64 -19.55 -12.31 -8.00
C VAL A 64 -20.64 -11.66 -7.17
N LEU A 65 -20.31 -10.61 -6.42
CA LEU A 65 -21.29 -9.74 -5.78
C LEU A 65 -21.11 -8.31 -6.30
N GLY A 66 -22.14 -7.80 -6.96
CA GLY A 66 -22.08 -6.55 -7.72
C GLY A 66 -22.45 -5.31 -6.92
N ALA A 67 -22.01 -4.17 -7.46
CA ALA A 67 -22.31 -2.78 -7.15
C ALA A 67 -23.53 -2.46 -6.25
N ALA A 68 -23.29 -1.56 -5.28
CA ALA A 68 -24.31 -0.65 -4.75
C ALA A 68 -23.70 0.76 -4.62
N VAL A 69 -24.36 1.77 -5.19
CA VAL A 69 -23.98 3.19 -5.04
C VAL A 69 -24.92 3.83 -4.01
N LEU A 70 -24.37 4.28 -2.89
CA LEU A 70 -25.00 5.27 -2.00
C LEU A 70 -23.94 6.21 -1.45
N GLY A 71 -24.07 7.51 -1.72
CA GLY A 71 -23.30 8.55 -1.03
C GLY A 71 -23.99 8.94 0.27
N ALA A 72 -23.21 9.18 1.32
CA ALA A 72 -23.69 9.67 2.62
C ALA A 72 -22.87 10.89 3.05
N ALA A 73 -23.41 12.09 2.82
CA ALA A 73 -22.86 13.30 3.40
C ALA A 73 -23.25 13.39 4.88
N VAL A 74 -22.28 13.49 5.78
CA VAL A 74 -22.51 13.67 7.22
C VAL A 74 -21.94 15.01 7.64
N ALA A 75 -22.81 16.02 7.74
CA ALA A 75 -22.45 17.31 8.33
C ALA A 75 -22.45 17.16 9.87
N THR A 76 -21.30 17.39 10.50
CA THR A 76 -21.15 17.37 11.96
C THR A 76 -21.19 18.80 12.52
N THR A 77 -22.24 19.11 13.27
CA THR A 77 -22.42 20.39 13.96
C THR A 77 -21.56 20.46 15.23
N VAL A 78 -20.62 21.41 15.29
CA VAL A 78 -19.84 21.68 16.52
C VAL A 78 -20.73 22.41 17.53
N VAL A 79 -20.95 21.80 18.70
CA VAL A 79 -21.59 22.44 19.85
C VAL A 79 -20.52 22.99 20.78
N LEU A 80 -20.39 24.32 20.81
CA LEU A 80 -19.53 25.04 21.76
C LEU A 80 -20.23 25.20 23.12
N LEU A 81 -19.61 24.69 24.18
CA LEU A 81 -19.91 25.00 25.58
C LEU A 81 -18.59 25.22 26.33
N GLY A 82 -18.48 26.30 27.10
CA GLY A 82 -17.21 26.78 27.64
C GLY A 82 -17.17 27.02 29.17
N ARG A 83 -15.94 27.22 29.65
CA ARG A 83 -15.46 27.66 30.97
C ARG A 83 -13.99 28.09 30.77
N GLY A 84 -13.39 29.09 31.43
CA GLY A 84 -13.79 29.85 32.63
C GLY A 84 -13.27 29.18 33.90
N ASP A 85 -12.27 29.69 34.64
CA ASP A 85 -11.54 30.98 34.56
C ASP A 85 -10.12 30.86 35.19
N ASP A 86 -9.21 31.79 34.92
CA ASP A 86 -7.89 32.00 35.58
C ASP A 86 -7.97 33.16 36.61
N PRO A 87 -7.24 33.15 37.76
CA PRO A 87 -5.95 33.88 37.84
C PRO A 87 -4.91 33.36 38.90
N HIS A 88 -3.85 34.17 39.15
CA HIS A 88 -2.52 33.85 39.72
C HIS A 88 -2.36 34.21 41.26
N PRO A 89 -1.17 34.46 41.90
CA PRO A 89 -0.74 33.82 43.19
C PRO A 89 -0.34 34.89 44.28
N PRO A 90 0.74 34.86 45.14
CA PRO A 90 1.73 33.82 45.54
C PRO A 90 1.91 33.49 47.08
N PRO A 91 2.91 33.95 47.89
CA PRO A 91 3.70 33.02 48.74
C PRO A 91 3.82 33.39 50.25
N PRO A 92 4.54 32.60 51.09
CA PRO A 92 5.98 32.87 51.33
C PRO A 92 6.90 31.64 51.58
N THR A 93 8.20 31.95 51.72
CA THR A 93 9.42 31.14 51.97
C THR A 93 9.61 30.76 53.49
N PRO A 94 10.66 30.01 53.99
CA PRO A 94 12.06 30.05 53.53
C PRO A 94 13.07 28.87 53.77
N THR A 95 14.29 29.11 53.26
CA THR A 95 15.63 28.61 53.67
C THR A 95 15.98 27.11 53.55
N GLY A 96 16.98 26.84 52.71
CA GLY A 96 17.74 25.59 52.68
C GLY A 96 18.90 25.65 51.68
N SER A 97 20.06 26.19 52.07
CA SER A 97 21.22 26.32 51.18
C SER A 97 22.29 25.27 51.48
N THR A 98 22.68 24.50 50.46
CA THR A 98 23.91 23.69 50.43
C THR A 98 24.30 23.48 48.97
N ALA A 99 25.56 23.73 48.63
CA ALA A 99 26.07 23.56 47.27
C ALA A 99 26.81 22.23 47.11
N ALA A 100 26.60 21.56 45.99
CA ALA A 100 27.33 20.38 45.53
C ALA A 100 27.55 20.52 44.00
N PRO A 101 28.59 19.89 43.43
CA PRO A 101 29.11 20.28 42.12
C PRO A 101 28.28 19.80 40.93
N MET A 102 28.47 20.49 39.80
CA MET A 102 27.90 20.12 38.50
C MET A 102 28.45 18.77 38.02
N SER A 103 27.55 17.89 37.56
CA SER A 103 27.91 16.71 36.76
C SER A 103 27.03 16.72 35.51
N SER A 104 27.64 16.90 34.34
CA SER A 104 26.92 16.96 33.06
C SER A 104 26.44 15.57 32.66
N GLY A 105 25.19 15.24 33.03
CA GLY A 105 24.48 14.10 32.45
C GLY A 105 24.15 14.36 30.97
N PRO A 106 24.16 13.34 30.11
CA PRO A 106 23.80 13.51 28.70
C PRO A 106 22.33 13.90 28.54
N THR A 107 22.04 14.65 27.49
CA THR A 107 20.67 14.89 27.02
C THR A 107 19.97 13.56 26.73
N PRO A 108 18.69 13.38 27.12
CA PRO A 108 17.91 12.24 26.66
C PRO A 108 17.59 12.40 25.17
N THR A 109 18.43 11.83 24.31
CA THR A 109 18.04 11.55 22.92
C THR A 109 16.84 10.63 22.98
N THR A 110 15.69 11.08 22.48
CA THR A 110 14.47 10.27 22.44
C THR A 110 14.51 9.27 21.27
N SER A 111 15.40 8.29 21.39
CA SER A 111 15.37 7.10 20.54
C SER A 111 14.03 6.40 20.74
N ALA A 112 13.15 6.47 19.73
CA ALA A 112 11.95 5.65 19.71
C ALA A 112 12.35 4.17 19.81
N PRO A 113 11.69 3.36 20.65
CA PRO A 113 12.04 1.95 20.78
C PRO A 113 11.64 1.21 19.51
N THR A 114 12.59 0.52 18.87
CA THR A 114 12.31 -0.42 17.78
C THR A 114 11.35 -1.50 18.32
N PRO A 115 10.17 -1.71 17.69
CA PRO A 115 9.23 -2.73 18.14
C PRO A 115 9.85 -4.12 17.96
N SER A 116 9.60 -5.02 18.91
CA SER A 116 9.91 -6.45 18.76
C SER A 116 8.67 -7.20 18.26
N PRO A 117 8.80 -8.35 17.56
CA PRO A 117 7.65 -9.09 16.99
C PRO A 117 6.72 -9.70 18.05
N THR A 118 7.10 -9.66 19.34
CA THR A 118 6.23 -9.99 20.49
C THR A 118 6.21 -8.86 21.53
N GLY A 119 6.71 -7.67 21.18
CA GLY A 119 6.65 -6.48 22.02
C GLY A 119 5.27 -5.83 21.99
N GLU A 120 4.94 -5.07 23.04
CA GLU A 120 3.75 -4.21 23.04
C GLU A 120 3.88 -3.15 21.92
N LEU A 121 2.80 -2.91 21.16
CA LEU A 121 2.82 -1.91 20.10
C LEU A 121 3.03 -0.51 20.70
N PRO A 122 3.54 0.47 19.91
CA PRO A 122 3.43 1.87 20.27
C PRO A 122 1.98 2.23 20.61
N ALA A 123 1.76 3.04 21.65
CA ALA A 123 0.43 3.29 22.22
C ALA A 123 -0.55 4.06 21.30
N ASP A 124 -0.03 4.55 20.17
CA ASP A 124 -0.73 5.19 19.07
C ASP A 124 -0.97 4.26 17.87
N TYR A 125 -0.75 2.94 18.02
CA TYR A 125 -1.02 1.91 17.02
C TYR A 125 -1.97 0.84 17.55
N ARG A 126 -2.76 0.26 16.64
CA ARG A 126 -3.57 -0.95 16.86
C ARG A 126 -3.15 -2.06 15.91
N GLU A 127 -3.32 -3.30 16.35
CA GLU A 127 -3.27 -4.47 15.49
C GLU A 127 -4.61 -4.62 14.74
N VAL A 128 -4.56 -4.95 13.45
CA VAL A 128 -5.75 -5.09 12.60
C VAL A 128 -5.64 -6.35 11.75
N THR A 129 -6.48 -7.35 12.03
CA THR A 129 -6.74 -8.47 11.12
C THR A 129 -7.66 -7.99 9.99
N ASP A 130 -7.14 -8.01 8.77
CA ASP A 130 -7.82 -7.51 7.59
C ASP A 130 -8.63 -8.61 6.89
N LYS A 131 -9.84 -8.27 6.47
CA LYS A 131 -10.72 -9.14 5.66
C LYS A 131 -10.13 -9.55 4.29
N ALA A 132 -9.00 -8.96 3.89
CA ALA A 132 -8.23 -9.29 2.70
C ALA A 132 -7.21 -10.44 2.90
N GLY A 133 -7.08 -11.00 4.11
CA GLY A 133 -6.20 -12.15 4.38
C GLY A 133 -4.80 -11.77 4.83
N PHE A 134 -4.69 -10.78 5.73
CA PHE A 134 -3.45 -10.45 6.44
C PHE A 134 -3.75 -9.72 7.75
N THR A 135 -2.89 -9.87 8.76
CA THR A 135 -2.86 -9.01 9.95
C THR A 135 -1.71 -8.01 9.84
N LEU A 136 -1.85 -6.78 10.37
CA LEU A 136 -0.79 -5.76 10.43
C LEU A 136 -0.99 -4.75 11.57
N ALA A 137 0.06 -3.99 11.92
CA ALA A 137 -0.08 -2.82 12.79
C ALA A 137 -0.48 -1.56 11.99
N VAL A 138 -1.42 -0.77 12.50
CA VAL A 138 -1.93 0.45 11.85
C VAL A 138 -2.02 1.58 12.88
N PRO A 139 -1.60 2.83 12.57
CA PRO A 139 -1.76 3.96 13.48
C PRO A 139 -3.22 4.24 13.83
N GLU A 140 -3.45 4.81 15.00
CA GLU A 140 -4.80 4.97 15.54
C GLU A 140 -5.64 6.05 14.83
N GLY A 141 -6.94 5.79 14.74
CA GLY A 141 -7.88 6.65 14.01
C GLY A 141 -7.74 6.66 12.48
N TRP A 142 -6.74 6.00 11.90
CA TRP A 142 -6.57 5.92 10.44
C TRP A 142 -7.69 5.12 9.76
N ASN A 143 -8.20 5.67 8.66
CA ASN A 143 -9.36 5.14 7.94
C ASN A 143 -8.94 4.08 6.90
N ARG A 144 -9.61 2.92 6.92
CA ARG A 144 -9.44 1.86 5.93
C ARG A 144 -10.25 2.12 4.66
N SER A 145 -9.66 1.88 3.50
CA SER A 145 -10.37 1.73 2.22
C SER A 145 -9.72 0.63 1.36
N GLU A 146 -10.33 0.29 0.22
CA GLU A 146 -9.94 -0.85 -0.62
C GLU A 146 -10.50 -0.67 -2.03
N ASN A 147 -9.69 -1.01 -3.04
CA ASN A 147 -10.11 -0.96 -4.44
C ASN A 147 -9.27 -1.96 -5.28
N GLY A 148 -9.21 -1.78 -6.61
CA GLY A 148 -8.44 -2.65 -7.51
C GLY A 148 -6.92 -2.61 -7.31
N ASP A 149 -6.42 -1.62 -6.57
CA ASP A 149 -5.02 -1.38 -6.23
C ASP A 149 -4.72 -1.73 -4.76
N GLY A 150 -5.45 -2.70 -4.20
CA GLY A 150 -5.22 -3.24 -2.86
C GLY A 150 -5.95 -2.52 -1.73
N VAL A 151 -5.41 -2.66 -0.53
CA VAL A 151 -5.96 -2.13 0.72
C VAL A 151 -5.17 -0.90 1.15
N PHE A 152 -5.87 0.12 1.63
CA PHE A 152 -5.30 1.40 2.05
C PHE A 152 -5.70 1.68 3.49
N TYR A 153 -4.77 2.19 4.28
CA TYR A 153 -5.01 2.87 5.55
C TYR A 153 -4.48 4.30 5.43
N THR A 154 -5.36 5.28 5.57
CA THR A 154 -5.05 6.71 5.33
C THR A 154 -5.20 7.51 6.61
N SER A 155 -4.30 8.46 6.85
CA SER A 155 -4.39 9.40 7.98
C SER A 155 -5.63 10.31 7.88
N PRO A 156 -6.15 10.83 9.00
CA PRO A 156 -7.34 11.70 9.01
C PRO A 156 -7.22 13.02 8.22
N ASP A 157 -6.01 13.43 7.89
CA ASP A 157 -5.67 14.63 7.10
C ASP A 157 -5.29 14.31 5.63
N GLU A 158 -5.35 13.02 5.24
CA GLU A 158 -4.93 12.48 3.93
C GLU A 158 -3.44 12.72 3.56
N ALA A 159 -2.63 13.26 4.48
CA ALA A 159 -1.21 13.53 4.24
C ALA A 159 -0.37 12.26 4.21
N SER A 160 -0.72 11.24 4.99
CA SER A 160 0.00 9.97 5.13
C SER A 160 -0.86 8.76 4.78
N LEU A 161 -0.25 7.70 4.27
CA LEU A 161 -0.91 6.42 4.02
C LEU A 161 0.03 5.22 4.17
N ILE A 162 -0.58 4.06 4.42
CA ILE A 162 -0.05 2.71 4.27
C ILE A 162 -0.92 2.03 3.20
N GLN A 163 -0.31 1.32 2.27
CA GLN A 163 -1.00 0.54 1.24
C GLN A 163 -0.42 -0.86 1.18
N VAL A 164 -1.29 -1.88 1.09
CA VAL A 164 -0.91 -3.29 1.00
C VAL A 164 -1.43 -3.86 -0.31
N PHE A 165 -0.51 -4.38 -1.12
CA PHE A 165 -0.78 -5.14 -2.33
C PHE A 165 -0.42 -6.61 -2.13
N THR A 166 -1.17 -7.51 -2.78
CA THR A 166 -0.78 -8.91 -2.97
C THR A 166 -0.38 -9.09 -4.43
N LEU A 167 0.85 -9.55 -4.69
CA LEU A 167 1.34 -9.79 -6.05
C LEU A 167 0.94 -11.20 -6.48
N THR A 168 0.16 -11.29 -7.55
CA THR A 168 -0.43 -12.55 -8.05
C THR A 168 0.31 -13.13 -9.27
N GLU A 169 1.52 -12.62 -9.56
CA GLU A 169 2.41 -13.06 -10.65
C GLU A 169 3.66 -13.77 -10.05
N PRO A 170 3.59 -15.08 -9.72
CA PRO A 170 4.60 -15.77 -8.90
C PRO A 170 5.97 -15.97 -9.58
N ASP A 171 6.08 -15.67 -10.87
CA ASP A 171 7.32 -15.83 -11.65
C ASP A 171 8.26 -14.60 -11.56
N THR A 172 7.86 -13.55 -10.84
CA THR A 172 8.64 -12.30 -10.67
C THR A 172 9.17 -12.19 -9.25
N THR A 173 10.44 -11.81 -9.04
CA THR A 173 10.99 -11.57 -7.68
C THR A 173 10.58 -10.19 -7.14
N PRO A 174 10.56 -9.97 -5.81
CA PRO A 174 10.18 -8.68 -5.24
C PRO A 174 10.96 -7.49 -5.82
N LEU A 175 12.28 -7.64 -5.99
CA LEU A 175 13.14 -6.67 -6.65
C LEU A 175 12.77 -6.40 -8.12
N ALA A 176 12.41 -7.43 -8.87
CA ALA A 176 12.00 -7.28 -10.26
C ALA A 176 10.65 -6.55 -10.37
N SER A 177 9.71 -6.83 -9.45
CA SER A 177 8.45 -6.11 -9.32
C SER A 177 8.69 -4.62 -9.04
N LEU A 178 9.53 -4.27 -8.06
CA LEU A 178 9.85 -2.86 -7.77
C LEU A 178 10.57 -2.14 -8.92
N ARG A 179 11.42 -2.83 -9.69
CA ARG A 179 12.01 -2.28 -10.94
C ARG A 179 10.95 -1.96 -11.99
N LEU A 180 9.89 -2.76 -12.09
CA LEU A 180 8.74 -2.47 -12.96
C LEU A 180 7.91 -1.31 -12.41
N THR A 181 7.78 -1.17 -11.08
CA THR A 181 7.13 -0.03 -10.41
C THR A 181 7.86 1.28 -10.70
N SER A 182 9.14 1.42 -10.32
CA SER A 182 9.98 2.59 -10.64
C SER A 182 9.98 2.89 -12.14
N GLY A 183 10.18 1.86 -12.98
CA GLY A 183 10.16 1.95 -14.43
C GLY A 183 8.80 2.38 -15.03
N ASN A 184 7.70 2.38 -14.27
CA ASN A 184 6.43 2.97 -14.65
C ASN A 184 6.23 4.37 -14.04
N LEU A 185 6.58 4.58 -12.77
CA LEU A 185 6.45 5.86 -12.07
C LEU A 185 7.26 6.95 -12.76
N SER A 186 8.54 6.69 -13.05
CA SER A 186 9.47 7.57 -13.79
C SER A 186 8.98 8.06 -15.17
N LYS A 187 8.00 7.37 -15.77
CA LYS A 187 7.41 7.72 -17.08
C LYS A 187 6.08 8.47 -16.98
N ARG A 188 5.47 8.51 -15.79
CA ARG A 188 4.06 8.94 -15.60
C ARG A 188 3.87 9.98 -14.48
N VAL A 189 4.75 10.00 -13.49
CA VAL A 189 4.64 10.85 -12.29
C VAL A 189 5.58 12.06 -12.46
N PRO A 190 5.06 13.31 -12.46
CA PRO A 190 5.90 14.51 -12.51
C PRO A 190 6.84 14.61 -11.32
N ALA A 191 8.06 15.13 -11.56
CA ALA A 191 9.11 15.31 -10.56
C ALA A 191 9.46 14.05 -9.74
N TYR A 192 9.24 12.86 -10.33
CA TYR A 192 9.67 11.58 -9.77
C TYR A 192 11.19 11.51 -9.62
N GLU A 193 11.63 11.02 -8.47
CA GLU A 193 13.02 10.83 -8.08
C GLU A 193 13.15 9.45 -7.41
N GLU A 194 13.84 8.51 -8.05
CA GLU A 194 14.29 7.27 -7.39
C GLU A 194 15.45 7.63 -6.45
N VAL A 195 15.29 7.35 -5.16
CA VAL A 195 16.28 7.64 -4.11
C VAL A 195 17.14 6.40 -3.84
N SER A 196 16.51 5.22 -3.77
CA SER A 196 17.18 3.91 -3.81
C SER A 196 16.26 2.83 -4.34
N LEU A 197 16.85 1.76 -4.90
CA LEU A 197 16.16 0.53 -5.25
C LEU A 197 17.15 -0.64 -5.08
N GLU A 198 16.93 -1.48 -4.07
CA GLU A 198 17.87 -2.54 -3.69
C GLU A 198 17.21 -3.76 -3.01
N GLU A 199 17.93 -4.88 -3.00
CA GLU A 199 17.60 -6.07 -2.19
C GLU A 199 17.96 -5.77 -0.72
N THR A 200 17.09 -6.17 0.21
CA THR A 200 17.28 -5.88 1.64
C THR A 200 16.76 -7.03 2.49
N ALA A 201 17.31 -7.18 3.71
CA ALA A 201 16.70 -7.99 4.74
C ALA A 201 15.39 -7.34 5.25
N ALA A 202 14.60 -8.11 6.00
CA ALA A 202 13.46 -7.56 6.75
C ALA A 202 13.94 -6.53 7.81
N PRO A 203 13.17 -5.46 8.11
CA PRO A 203 13.55 -4.50 9.15
C PRO A 203 13.69 -5.14 10.54
N ASP A 204 14.58 -4.59 11.37
CA ASP A 204 14.76 -5.03 12.76
C ASP A 204 13.42 -5.10 13.51
N GLY A 205 13.05 -6.30 13.95
CA GLY A 205 11.82 -6.55 14.70
C GLY A 205 10.57 -6.84 13.86
N ALA A 206 10.71 -7.01 12.54
CA ALA A 206 9.65 -7.56 11.69
C ALA A 206 9.15 -8.94 12.17
N SER A 207 7.91 -9.28 11.82
CA SER A 207 7.33 -10.62 12.03
C SER A 207 8.08 -11.69 11.23
N GLU A 208 8.15 -12.92 11.75
CA GLU A 208 8.80 -14.05 11.06
C GLU A 208 8.15 -14.39 9.71
N THR A 209 6.90 -13.95 9.45
CA THR A 209 6.25 -13.98 8.13
C THR A 209 7.08 -13.28 7.04
N VAL A 210 7.76 -12.18 7.39
CA VAL A 210 8.50 -11.34 6.45
C VAL A 210 9.88 -11.96 6.21
N THR A 211 10.06 -12.66 5.10
CA THR A 211 11.34 -13.33 4.79
C THR A 211 12.40 -12.38 4.23
N ASP A 212 13.66 -12.82 4.25
CA ASP A 212 14.80 -12.10 3.65
C ASP A 212 14.79 -12.09 2.10
N ASP A 213 13.83 -12.75 1.43
CA ASP A 213 13.54 -12.48 0.01
C ASP A 213 12.71 -11.20 -0.09
N ALA A 214 13.39 -10.06 0.11
CA ALA A 214 12.78 -8.74 0.14
C ALA A 214 13.61 -7.68 -0.61
N ALA A 215 12.93 -6.62 -1.01
CA ALA A 215 13.49 -5.48 -1.71
C ALA A 215 12.77 -4.20 -1.30
N ALA A 216 13.48 -3.07 -1.33
CA ALA A 216 12.94 -1.76 -1.03
C ALA A 216 13.18 -0.79 -2.19
N LEU A 217 12.17 0.03 -2.49
CA LEU A 217 12.21 1.15 -3.41
C LEU A 217 11.83 2.41 -2.65
N VAL A 218 12.80 3.30 -2.43
CA VAL A 218 12.56 4.63 -1.85
C VAL A 218 12.49 5.65 -2.97
N TYR A 219 11.44 6.46 -3.00
CA TYR A 219 11.26 7.50 -4.03
C TYR A 219 10.51 8.73 -3.53
N ALA A 220 10.70 9.85 -4.22
CA ALA A 220 10.00 11.11 -3.96
C ALA A 220 9.29 11.64 -5.23
N TYR A 221 8.20 12.38 -5.05
CA TYR A 221 7.47 13.02 -6.15
C TYR A 221 6.60 14.19 -5.67
N ASP A 222 6.22 15.10 -6.59
CA ASP A 222 5.38 16.24 -6.27
C ASP A 222 3.89 15.87 -6.38
N SER A 223 3.17 15.93 -5.26
CA SER A 223 1.75 15.57 -5.21
C SER A 223 0.86 16.79 -5.44
N LYS A 224 0.34 16.91 -6.65
CA LYS A 224 -0.64 17.95 -7.04
C LYS A 224 -1.89 18.01 -6.14
N LYS A 225 -2.28 16.88 -5.54
CA LYS A 225 -3.44 16.80 -4.63
C LYS A 225 -3.18 17.51 -3.29
N LEU A 226 -1.95 17.45 -2.80
CA LEU A 226 -1.56 17.98 -1.48
C LEU A 226 -0.74 19.28 -1.55
N ASP A 227 -0.42 19.74 -2.78
CA ASP A 227 0.51 20.85 -3.06
C ASP A 227 1.88 20.70 -2.35
N ALA A 228 2.34 19.45 -2.23
CA ALA A 228 3.50 19.07 -1.41
C ALA A 228 4.31 17.93 -2.04
N ARG A 229 5.62 17.91 -1.80
CA ARG A 229 6.49 16.77 -2.15
C ARG A 229 6.27 15.63 -1.16
N ARG A 230 5.95 14.45 -1.70
CA ARG A 230 5.79 13.21 -0.95
C ARG A 230 7.05 12.37 -1.07
N LYS A 231 7.38 11.63 -0.01
CA LYS A 231 8.35 10.55 -0.03
C LYS A 231 7.68 9.23 0.35
N VAL A 232 8.17 8.16 -0.25
CA VAL A 232 7.59 6.82 -0.20
C VAL A 232 8.70 5.80 0.02
N ILE A 233 8.41 4.80 0.83
CA ILE A 233 9.10 3.51 0.81
C ILE A 233 8.10 2.43 0.37
N ASP A 234 8.44 1.72 -0.70
CA ASP A 234 7.67 0.58 -1.22
C ASP A 234 8.50 -0.68 -0.97
N PHE A 235 8.06 -1.50 -0.01
CA PHE A 235 8.79 -2.67 0.49
C PHE A 235 8.07 -3.94 0.04
N ALA A 236 8.70 -4.70 -0.87
CA ALA A 236 8.15 -5.93 -1.43
C ALA A 236 8.90 -7.14 -0.88
N PHE A 237 8.18 -8.21 -0.55
CA PHE A 237 8.73 -9.45 0.00
C PHE A 237 7.90 -10.68 -0.33
N THR A 238 8.50 -11.86 -0.23
CA THR A 238 7.78 -13.14 -0.23
C THR A 238 7.50 -13.58 1.21
N ALA A 239 6.26 -13.94 1.53
CA ALA A 239 5.83 -14.45 2.84
C ALA A 239 6.13 -15.96 3.01
N GLN A 240 5.94 -16.53 4.20
CA GLN A 240 6.28 -17.94 4.47
C GLN A 240 5.41 -18.93 3.68
N ASP A 241 4.16 -18.57 3.37
CA ASP A 241 3.27 -19.37 2.51
C ASP A 241 3.66 -19.34 1.02
N GLY A 242 4.56 -18.44 0.63
CA GLY A 242 4.99 -18.18 -0.75
C GLY A 242 4.18 -17.10 -1.49
N THR A 243 3.22 -16.45 -0.83
CA THR A 243 2.51 -15.28 -1.36
C THR A 243 3.43 -14.06 -1.30
N GLN A 244 3.50 -13.30 -2.40
CA GLN A 244 4.22 -12.03 -2.42
C GLN A 244 3.33 -10.86 -2.02
N TYR A 245 3.88 -9.98 -1.20
CA TYR A 245 3.23 -8.74 -0.77
C TYR A 245 4.12 -7.54 -1.09
N ALA A 246 3.49 -6.38 -1.27
CA ALA A 246 4.17 -5.08 -1.18
C ALA A 246 3.45 -4.20 -0.17
N VAL A 247 4.21 -3.67 0.78
CA VAL A 247 3.76 -2.75 1.83
C VAL A 247 4.40 -1.40 1.56
N LEU A 248 3.58 -0.46 1.07
CA LEU A 248 3.98 0.88 0.69
C LEU A 248 3.59 1.85 1.80
N VAL A 249 4.54 2.65 2.28
CA VAL A 249 4.32 3.71 3.28
C VAL A 249 4.74 5.05 2.71
N ALA A 250 3.83 6.02 2.73
CA ALA A 250 4.02 7.31 2.08
C ALA A 250 3.53 8.48 2.94
N GLY A 251 4.24 9.60 2.89
CA GLY A 251 3.85 10.85 3.55
C GLY A 251 4.61 12.06 2.99
N PRO A 252 4.54 13.23 3.66
CA PRO A 252 5.40 14.38 3.39
C PRO A 252 6.90 14.02 3.39
N ASP A 253 7.63 14.52 2.40
CA ASP A 253 9.09 14.34 2.28
C ASP A 253 9.86 14.89 3.50
N THR A 254 9.36 15.97 4.10
CA THR A 254 9.93 16.62 5.29
C THR A 254 9.80 15.84 6.59
N GLU A 255 9.02 14.74 6.61
CA GLU A 255 8.83 13.88 7.79
C GLU A 255 9.76 12.66 7.82
N TRP A 256 10.58 12.45 6.77
CA TRP A 256 11.53 11.34 6.74
C TRP A 256 12.53 11.41 7.92
N PRO A 257 12.76 10.32 8.69
CA PRO A 257 12.48 8.92 8.38
C PRO A 257 11.18 8.34 8.98
N GLU A 258 10.14 9.12 9.26
CA GLU A 258 8.92 8.60 9.88
C GLU A 258 8.25 7.48 9.05
N GLN A 259 8.34 7.53 7.72
CA GLN A 259 7.83 6.47 6.85
C GLN A 259 8.57 5.13 7.04
N GLU A 260 9.88 5.16 7.33
CA GLU A 260 10.69 3.97 7.62
C GLU A 260 10.30 3.37 8.99
N ASN A 261 10.20 4.22 10.01
CA ASN A 261 9.75 3.81 11.36
C ASN A 261 8.33 3.23 11.34
N ARG A 262 7.45 3.83 10.54
CA ARG A 262 6.06 3.38 10.34
C ARG A 262 6.01 2.06 9.58
N LEU A 263 6.84 1.86 8.55
CA LEU A 263 6.98 0.56 7.86
C LEU A 263 7.47 -0.55 8.81
N ALA A 264 8.53 -0.30 9.58
CA ALA A 264 9.04 -1.27 10.56
C ALA A 264 7.97 -1.65 11.59
N THR A 265 7.18 -0.66 12.05
CA THR A 265 6.06 -0.91 12.96
C THR A 265 4.96 -1.74 12.30
N VAL A 266 4.56 -1.42 11.05
CA VAL A 266 3.60 -2.22 10.26
C VAL A 266 4.05 -3.68 10.13
N LEU A 267 5.32 -3.89 9.75
CA LEU A 267 5.89 -5.21 9.51
C LEU A 267 6.15 -6.02 10.79
N SER A 268 6.34 -5.37 11.94
CA SER A 268 6.47 -6.05 13.26
C SER A 268 5.27 -6.91 13.64
N ARG A 269 4.09 -6.65 13.03
CA ARG A 269 2.84 -7.40 13.22
C ARG A 269 2.25 -7.95 11.92
N PHE A 270 3.04 -8.03 10.84
CA PHE A 270 2.55 -8.58 9.59
C PHE A 270 2.39 -10.11 9.66
N ALA A 271 1.24 -10.64 9.24
CA ALA A 271 1.01 -12.07 9.13
C ALA A 271 0.05 -12.38 7.97
N GLU A 272 0.20 -13.54 7.33
CA GLU A 272 -0.76 -14.13 6.39
C GLU A 272 -1.89 -14.90 7.13
N GLU A 273 -3.08 -15.03 6.52
CA GLU A 273 -4.30 -15.63 7.13
C GLU A 273 -5.02 -16.66 6.23
#